data_AF-A0A401ZZS4-F1
#
_entry.id   AF-A0A401ZZS4-F1
#
_cell.length_a   1.000
_cell.length_b   1.000
_cell.length_c   1.000
_cell.angle_alpha   90.00
_cell.angle_beta   90.00
_cell.angle_gamma   90.00
#
_symmetry.space_group_name_H-M   'P 1'
#
loop_
_entity.id
_entity.type
_entity.pdbx_description
1 polymer ?
#
loop_
_entity_poly.entity_id
_entity_poly.type
_entity_poly.pdbx_seq_one_letter_code
_entity_poly.pdbx_strand_id
1 'polypeptide(L)' 'MLQSRQSLSTEETTLINIEPVGRYGLTPIWEDGHKTGIFVYEKLRAMCECDECRRQRTGA' A
#
# COMPACT_ATOMS: atom_id res chain seq x y z
N MET A 1 3.78 -22.13 6.21
CA MET A 1 4.99 -22.04 5.37
C MET A 1 4.85 -20.79 4.49
N LEU A 2 5.36 -19.64 4.95
CA LEU A 2 5.60 -18.52 4.02
C LEU A 2 6.80 -18.93 3.17
N GLN A 3 6.63 -19.02 1.87
CA GLN A 3 7.70 -19.37 0.95
C GLN A 3 8.73 -18.25 0.97
N SER A 4 10.00 -18.61 1.20
CA SER A 4 11.14 -17.70 1.07
C SER A 4 11.40 -17.41 -0.42
N ARG A 5 10.51 -16.65 -1.07
CA ARG A 5 10.78 -16.13 -2.41
C ARG A 5 11.79 -14.99 -2.29
N GLN A 6 12.97 -15.17 -2.89
CA GLN A 6 14.10 -14.24 -2.79
C GLN A 6 13.95 -13.00 -3.70
N SER A 7 13.01 -13.02 -4.64
CA SER A 7 12.74 -11.91 -5.56
C SER A 7 11.28 -11.92 -6.00
N LEU A 8 10.68 -10.73 -6.10
CA LEU A 8 9.38 -10.51 -6.73
C LEU A 8 9.58 -10.26 -8.23
N SER A 9 8.63 -10.70 -9.06
CA SER A 9 8.61 -10.35 -10.48
C SER A 9 8.17 -8.89 -10.69
N THR A 10 8.32 -8.41 -11.92
CA THR A 10 7.84 -7.07 -12.30
C THR A 10 6.31 -6.99 -12.14
N GLU A 11 5.60 -8.04 -12.53
CA GLU A 11 4.13 -8.09 -12.49
C GLU A 11 3.60 -8.10 -11.04
N GLU A 12 4.31 -8.77 -10.12
CA GLU A 12 4.02 -8.76 -8.67
C GLU A 12 4.21 -7.37 -8.03
N THR A 13 4.92 -6.45 -8.68
CA THR A 13 5.22 -5.11 -8.14
C THR A 13 4.68 -3.97 -9.01
N THR A 14 3.99 -4.31 -10.10
CA THR A 14 3.38 -3.33 -11.01
C THR A 14 1.93 -3.10 -10.61
N LEU A 15 1.66 -1.91 -10.10
CA LEU A 15 0.32 -1.47 -9.72
C LEU A 15 -0.46 -1.04 -10.97
N ILE A 16 -1.56 -1.74 -11.28
CA ILE A 16 -2.35 -1.46 -12.49
C ILE A 16 -3.67 -0.75 -12.19
N ASN A 17 -4.19 -0.83 -10.96
CA ASN A 17 -5.39 -0.13 -10.54
C ASN A 17 -5.45 0.07 -9.02
N ILE A 18 -6.29 1.00 -8.58
CA ILE A 18 -6.67 1.19 -7.17
C ILE A 18 -8.18 1.39 -7.10
N GLU A 19 -8.86 0.60 -6.28
CA GLU A 19 -10.31 0.68 -6.10
C GLU A 19 -10.67 1.14 -4.68
N PRO A 20 -11.69 2.00 -4.53
CA PRO A 20 -12.20 2.35 -3.21
C PRO A 20 -12.95 1.18 -2.57
N VAL A 21 -12.69 0.96 -1.28
CA VAL A 21 -13.43 0.02 -0.45
C VAL A 21 -14.35 0.80 0.46
N GLY A 22 -15.62 0.86 0.07
CA GLY A 22 -16.63 1.68 0.75
C GLY A 22 -16.16 3.13 0.89
N ARG A 23 -16.16 3.64 2.12
CA ARG A 23 -15.73 5.01 2.45
C ARG A 23 -14.52 5.06 3.39
N TYR A 24 -13.79 3.96 3.56
CA TYR A 24 -12.80 3.83 4.63
C TYR A 24 -11.42 3.35 4.17
N GLY A 25 -11.26 2.87 2.94
CA GLY A 25 -9.96 2.44 2.45
C GLY A 25 -9.89 2.20 0.95
N LEU A 26 -8.74 1.68 0.53
CA LEU A 26 -8.40 1.39 -0.85
C LEU A 26 -7.89 -0.06 -0.98
N THR A 27 -8.15 -0.70 -2.12
CA THR A 27 -7.55 -1.97 -2.50
C THR A 27 -6.72 -1.78 -3.79
N PRO A 28 -5.40 -2.01 -3.76
CA PRO A 28 -4.57 -2.04 -4.95
C PRO A 28 -4.82 -3.32 -5.75
N ILE A 29 -4.72 -3.21 -7.07
CA ILE A 29 -4.73 -4.34 -8.01
C ILE A 29 -3.40 -4.35 -8.75
N TRP A 30 -2.75 -5.50 -8.74
CA TRP A 30 -1.43 -5.71 -9.32
C TRP A 30 -1.52 -6.48 -10.63
N GLU A 31 -0.50 -6.35 -11.46
CA GLU A 31 -0.50 -6.88 -12.84
C GLU A 31 -0.62 -8.40 -12.91
N ASP A 32 -0.07 -9.12 -11.93
CA ASP A 32 -0.21 -10.58 -11.79
C ASP A 32 -1.63 -11.03 -11.33
N GLY A 33 -2.54 -10.08 -11.10
CA GLY A 33 -3.92 -10.30 -10.69
C GLY A 33 -4.17 -10.36 -9.19
N HIS A 34 -3.14 -10.30 -8.32
CA HIS A 34 -3.38 -10.23 -6.89
C HIS A 34 -3.98 -8.87 -6.50
N LYS A 35 -4.85 -8.89 -5.49
CA LYS A 35 -5.59 -7.72 -4.99
C LYS A 35 -5.96 -7.87 -3.51
N THR A 36 -5.06 -8.48 -2.76
CA THR A 36 -5.26 -8.73 -1.34
C THR A 36 -4.95 -7.47 -0.53
N GLY A 37 -5.72 -7.27 0.54
CA GLY A 37 -5.51 -6.17 1.47
C GLY A 37 -6.47 -4.99 1.28
N ILE A 38 -6.81 -4.36 2.40
CA ILE A 38 -7.54 -3.09 2.45
C ILE A 38 -6.66 -2.10 3.20
N PHE A 39 -6.26 -1.05 2.50
CA PHE A 39 -5.45 0.03 3.05
C PHE A 39 -6.38 1.13 3.52
N VAL A 40 -6.66 1.15 4.82
CA VAL A 40 -7.56 2.15 5.41
C VAL A 40 -6.95 3.56 5.35
N TYR A 41 -7.78 4.58 5.12
CA TYR A 41 -7.32 5.95 4.91
C TYR A 41 -6.48 6.49 6.08
N GLU A 42 -6.87 6.17 7.31
CA GLU A 42 -6.14 6.56 8.52
C GLU A 42 -4.70 6.04 8.51
N LYS A 43 -4.51 4.77 8.12
CA LYS A 43 -3.19 4.13 8.06
C LYS A 43 -2.34 4.74 6.94
N LEU A 44 -2.92 4.95 5.76
CA LEU A 44 -2.25 5.63 4.65
C LEU A 44 -1.80 7.04 5.04
N ARG A 45 -2.67 7.80 5.73
CA ARG A 45 -2.37 9.15 6.19
C ARG A 45 -1.28 9.18 7.26
N ALA A 46 -1.25 8.20 8.16
CA ALA A 46 -0.19 8.05 9.17
C ALA A 46 1.19 7.76 8.56
N MET A 47 1.22 7.04 7.42
CA MET A 47 2.44 6.72 6.66
C MET A 47 2.77 7.75 5.57
N CYS A 48 2.09 8.91 5.54
CA CYS A 48 2.32 9.90 4.49
C CYS A 48 3.77 10.41 4.52
N GLU A 49 4.47 10.31 3.40
CA GLU A 49 5.86 10.72 3.22
C GLU A 49 6.00 12.16 2.68
N CYS A 50 5.01 13.04 2.88
CA CYS A 50 5.21 14.46 2.59
C CYS A 50 6.04 15.13 3.71
N ASP A 51 6.70 16.25 3.39
CA ASP A 51 7.58 16.96 4.34
C ASP A 51 6.86 17.35 5.63
N GLU A 52 5.62 17.83 5.53
CA GLU A 52 4.81 18.22 6.69
C GLU A 52 4.60 17.03 7.63
N CYS A 53 4.19 15.88 7.10
CA CYS A 53 3.90 14.69 7.89
C CYS A 53 5.17 14.04 8.44
N ARG A 54 6.27 14.04 7.67
CA ARG A 54 7.57 13.57 8.16
C ARG A 54 8.05 14.40 9.35
N ARG A 55 8.01 15.74 9.25
CA ARG A 55 8.41 16.63 10.35
C ARG A 55 7.57 16.40 11.61
N GLN A 56 6.26 16.21 11.46
CA GLN A 56 5.36 15.88 12.58
C GLN A 56 5.73 14.56 13.26
N ARG A 57 6.18 13.54 12.51
CA ARG A 57 6.63 12.25 13.06
C ARG A 57 7.99 12.31 13.74
N THR A 58 8.93 13.09 13.20
CA THR A 58 10.30 13.21 13.72
C THR A 58 10.45 14.26 14.83
N GLY A 59 9.45 15.13 15.00
CA GLY A 59 9.43 16.24 15.94
C GLY A 59 8.84 15.91 17.31
N ALA A 60 9.06 14.70 17.81
CA ALA A 60 8.77 14.29 19.18
C ALA A 60 10.08 14.09 19.96
#